data_AF-A0A2V5V2L3-F1
#
_entry.id   AF-A0A2V5V2L3-F1
#
_cell.length_a   1.000
_cell.length_b   1.000
_cell.length_c   1.000
_cell.angle_alpha   90.00
_cell.angle_beta   90.00
_cell.angle_gamma   90.00
#
_symmetry.space_group_name_H-M   'P 1'
#
loop_
_entity.id
_entity.type
_entity.pdbx_description
1 polymer ?
#
loop_
_entity_poly.entity_id
_entity_poly.type
_entity_poly.pdbx_seq_one_letter_code
_entity_poly.pdbx_strand_id
1 'polypeptide(L)'
;HVLRDHRMHEQFIGPRYLIYVAALEMHPLDTENRIDELRNTQGIGYCNITKCCTKVCPESIRITDNGIIPLKERVVDEFYDPLGSVWKWLKKKFD
;
A
#
# COMPACT_ATOMS: atom_id res chain seq x y z
N HIS A 1 -3.77 11.16 -11.64
CA HIS A 1 -4.22 10.77 -12.98
C HIS A 1 -5.48 9.93 -12.83
N VAL A 2 -5.38 8.68 -12.34
CA VAL A 2 -6.52 7.77 -12.10
C VAL A 2 -7.73 8.40 -11.39
N LEU A 3 -7.52 9.16 -10.31
CA LEU A 3 -8.61 9.83 -9.59
C LEU A 3 -9.34 10.89 -10.41
N ARG A 4 -8.58 11.64 -11.22
CA ARG A 4 -9.09 12.75 -12.02
C ARG A 4 -9.83 12.24 -13.26
N ASP A 5 -9.37 11.12 -13.81
CA ASP A 5 -9.91 10.53 -15.04
C ASP A 5 -11.11 9.59 -14.76
N HIS A 6 -11.12 8.89 -13.61
CA HIS A 6 -12.17 7.93 -13.25
C HIS A 6 -13.11 8.40 -12.13
N ARG A 7 -12.96 9.63 -11.62
CA ARG A 7 -13.77 10.21 -10.52
C ARG A 7 -13.82 9.37 -9.23
N MET A 8 -12.82 8.54 -8.98
CA MET A 8 -12.76 7.62 -7.83
C MET A 8 -12.29 8.30 -6.53
N HIS A 9 -12.65 9.57 -6.32
CA HIS A 9 -12.15 10.36 -5.18
C HIS A 9 -12.64 9.82 -3.84
N GLU A 10 -13.81 9.21 -3.78
CA GLU A 10 -14.37 8.63 -2.55
C GLU A 10 -13.70 7.29 -2.17
N GLN A 11 -13.12 6.59 -3.14
CA GLN A 11 -12.53 5.26 -2.93
C GLN A 11 -11.02 5.31 -2.68
N PHE A 12 -10.41 6.48 -2.84
CA PHE A 12 -8.98 6.66 -2.61
C PHE A 12 -8.74 7.59 -1.44
N ILE A 13 -8.12 7.04 -0.41
CA ILE A 13 -7.85 7.76 0.84
C ILE A 13 -6.91 8.97 0.65
N GLY A 14 -6.04 8.95 -0.36
CA GLY A 14 -5.09 10.04 -0.62
C GLY A 14 -3.66 9.75 -0.15
N PRO A 15 -2.65 10.39 -0.77
CA PRO A 15 -1.24 10.11 -0.47
C PRO A 15 -0.84 10.46 0.97
N ARG A 16 -1.45 11.50 1.57
CA ARG A 16 -1.17 11.89 2.97
C ARG A 16 -1.56 10.79 3.94
N TYR A 17 -2.77 10.23 3.79
CA TYR A 17 -3.25 9.16 4.64
C TYR A 17 -2.51 7.84 4.43
N LEU A 18 -2.10 7.53 3.18
CA LEU A 18 -1.22 6.38 2.93
C LEU A 18 0.10 6.46 3.71
N ILE A 19 0.64 7.66 3.96
CA ILE A 19 1.84 7.80 4.79
C ILE A 19 1.57 7.56 6.27
N TYR A 20 0.40 7.92 6.79
CA TYR A 20 0.00 7.53 8.14
C TYR A 20 -0.13 6.01 8.26
N VAL A 21 -0.71 5.35 7.26
CA VAL A 21 -0.80 3.88 7.24
C VAL A 21 0.59 3.25 7.14
N ALA A 22 1.48 3.79 6.31
CA ALA A 22 2.86 3.32 6.21
C ALA A 22 3.60 3.42 7.55
N ALA A 23 3.40 4.52 8.27
CA ALA A 23 4.01 4.71 9.58
C ALA A 23 3.54 3.68 10.60
N LEU A 24 2.28 3.23 10.55
CA LEU A 24 1.74 2.19 11.43
C LEU A 24 2.19 0.78 10.99
N GLU A 25 1.98 0.42 9.71
CA GLU A 25 2.29 -0.91 9.18
C GLU A 25 3.77 -1.30 9.23
N MET A 26 4.66 -0.30 9.24
CA MET A 26 6.11 -0.51 9.31
C MET A 26 6.66 -0.24 10.71
N HIS A 27 5.81 0.06 11.69
CA HIS A 27 6.25 0.32 13.05
C HIS A 27 6.60 -1.00 13.76
N PRO A 28 7.79 -1.15 14.37
CA PRO A 28 8.23 -2.42 14.94
C PRO A 28 7.42 -2.88 16.16
N LEU A 29 6.72 -1.96 16.83
CA LEU A 29 5.85 -2.27 17.97
C LEU A 29 4.38 -2.49 17.57
N ASP A 30 4.02 -2.23 16.31
CA ASP A 30 2.65 -2.44 15.85
C ASP A 30 2.47 -3.91 15.47
N THR A 31 1.45 -4.54 16.04
CA THR A 31 1.15 -5.97 15.87
C THR A 31 -0.05 -6.23 14.97
N GLU A 32 -0.77 -5.17 14.61
CA GLU A 32 -1.97 -5.24 13.77
C GLU A 32 -1.59 -5.29 12.29
N ASN A 33 -2.42 -5.96 11.49
CA ASN A 33 -2.23 -6.06 10.05
C ASN A 33 -3.40 -5.43 9.31
N ARG A 34 -3.14 -4.33 8.61
CA ARG A 34 -4.15 -3.57 7.85
C ARG A 34 -4.01 -3.73 6.35
N ILE A 35 -3.21 -4.69 5.87
CA ILE A 35 -2.95 -4.88 4.43
C ILE A 35 -4.25 -5.18 3.66
N ASP A 36 -5.19 -5.92 4.26
CA ASP A 36 -6.50 -6.17 3.64
C ASP A 36 -7.34 -4.90 3.49
N GLU A 37 -7.45 -4.10 4.55
CA GLU A 37 -8.15 -2.81 4.53
C GLU A 37 -7.50 -1.84 3.53
N LEU A 38 -6.17 -1.83 3.48
CA LEU A 38 -5.37 -1.01 2.59
C LEU A 38 -5.70 -1.30 1.10
N ARG A 39 -5.92 -2.58 0.77
CA ARG A 39 -6.32 -3.02 -0.57
C ARG A 39 -7.79 -2.71 -0.87
N ASN A 40 -8.69 -3.12 0.02
CA ASN A 40 -10.12 -3.18 -0.26
C ASN A 40 -10.85 -1.86 0.01
N THR A 41 -10.40 -1.08 0.98
CA THR A 41 -11.12 0.10 1.49
C THR A 41 -10.37 1.40 1.24
N GLN A 42 -9.05 1.39 1.41
CA GLN A 42 -8.24 2.62 1.33
C GLN A 42 -7.73 2.92 -0.09
N GLY A 43 -7.96 2.01 -1.04
CA GLY A 43 -7.77 2.24 -2.46
C GLY A 43 -6.32 2.37 -2.91
N ILE A 44 -5.37 1.72 -2.22
CA ILE A 44 -3.94 1.77 -2.60
C ILE A 44 -3.67 1.39 -4.07
N GLY A 45 -4.53 0.54 -4.63
CA GLY A 45 -4.47 0.12 -6.03
C GLY A 45 -4.64 1.27 -7.03
N TYR A 46 -5.28 2.38 -6.66
CA TYR A 46 -5.51 3.53 -7.55
C TYR A 46 -4.29 4.45 -7.71
N CYS A 47 -3.24 4.27 -6.90
CA CYS A 47 -2.02 5.05 -7.02
C CYS A 47 -1.09 4.43 -8.08
N ASN A 48 -0.74 5.17 -9.14
CA ASN A 48 0.12 4.66 -10.22
C ASN A 48 1.62 4.97 -10.04
N ILE A 49 2.06 5.38 -8.84
CA ILE A 49 3.49 5.64 -8.53
C ILE A 49 4.13 6.68 -9.49
N THR A 50 3.34 7.60 -10.05
CA THR A 50 3.85 8.65 -10.96
C THR A 50 4.59 9.77 -10.24
N LYS A 51 4.80 9.64 -8.93
CA LYS A 51 5.42 10.64 -8.04
C LYS A 51 4.72 12.01 -8.04
N CYS A 52 3.45 12.07 -8.43
CA CYS A 52 2.67 13.33 -8.45
C CYS A 52 2.54 13.96 -7.07
N CYS A 53 2.44 13.15 -6.02
CA CYS A 53 2.37 13.61 -4.63
C CYS A 53 3.72 14.13 -4.12
N THR A 54 4.83 13.48 -4.48
CA THR A 54 6.20 13.93 -4.14
C THR A 54 6.51 15.28 -4.79
N LYS A 55 6.16 15.47 -6.07
CA LYS A 55 6.47 16.68 -6.84
C LYS A 55 5.85 17.96 -6.27
N VAL A 56 4.67 17.84 -5.65
CA VAL A 56 3.92 19.00 -5.11
C VAL A 56 4.09 19.17 -3.60
N CYS A 57 4.87 18.30 -2.95
CA CYS A 57 5.00 18.32 -1.50
C CYS A 57 5.90 19.49 -1.05
N PRO A 58 5.42 20.40 -0.18
CA PRO A 58 6.21 21.55 0.27
C PRO A 58 7.47 21.14 1.04
N GLU A 59 7.40 20.04 1.80
CA GLU A 59 8.50 19.51 2.61
C GLU A 59 9.53 18.69 1.80
N SER A 60 9.33 18.54 0.49
CA SER A 60 10.22 17.77 -0.41
C SER A 60 10.53 16.34 0.05
N ILE A 61 9.64 15.75 0.85
CA ILE A 61 9.77 14.39 1.36
C ILE A 61 9.51 13.33 0.27
N ARG A 62 10.31 12.26 0.27
CA ARG A 62 10.21 11.15 -0.70
C ARG A 62 9.09 10.16 -0.34
N ILE A 63 7.87 10.67 -0.19
CA ILE A 63 6.70 9.88 0.25
C ILE A 63 6.36 8.70 -0.66
N THR A 64 6.57 8.85 -1.97
CA THR A 64 6.33 7.76 -2.91
C THR A 64 7.33 6.62 -2.66
N ASP A 65 8.62 6.94 -2.61
CA ASP A 65 9.70 5.97 -2.55
C ASP A 65 9.82 5.30 -1.18
N ASN A 66 9.68 6.07 -0.09
CA ASN A 66 9.90 5.57 1.27
C ASN A 66 8.62 5.09 1.98
N GLY A 67 7.44 5.28 1.38
CA GLY A 67 6.16 4.96 2.01
C GLY A 67 5.21 4.20 1.11
N ILE A 68 4.79 4.82 -0.01
CA ILE A 68 3.77 4.24 -0.90
C ILE A 68 4.27 2.96 -1.60
N ILE A 69 5.53 2.94 -2.07
CA ILE A 69 6.10 1.75 -2.71
C ILE A 69 6.17 0.57 -1.73
N PRO A 70 6.79 0.69 -0.53
CA PRO A 70 6.85 -0.45 0.39
C PRO A 70 5.46 -0.91 0.87
N LEU A 71 4.49 0.00 1.02
CA LEU A 71 3.10 -0.39 1.28
C LEU A 71 2.50 -1.23 0.15
N LYS A 72 2.76 -0.84 -1.10
CA LYS A 72 2.28 -1.59 -2.26
C LYS A 72 2.94 -2.95 -2.37
N GLU A 73 4.25 -3.03 -2.12
CA GLU A 73 4.99 -4.30 -2.12
C GLU A 73 4.36 -5.27 -1.11
N ARG A 74 4.08 -4.84 0.13
CA ARG A 74 3.36 -5.66 1.12
C ARG A 74 2.00 -6.16 0.65
N VAL A 75 1.22 -5.33 -0.04
CA VAL A 75 -0.09 -5.73 -0.60
C VAL A 75 0.08 -6.74 -1.73
N VAL A 76 1.11 -6.57 -2.56
CA VAL A 76 1.45 -7.50 -3.64
C VAL A 76 1.88 -8.85 -3.07
N ASP A 77 2.76 -8.85 -2.06
CA ASP A 77 3.28 -10.06 -1.42
C ASP A 77 2.16 -10.87 -0.75
N GLU A 78 1.18 -10.22 -0.13
CA GLU A 78 0.10 -10.93 0.57
C GLU A 78 -0.98 -11.46 -0.38
N PHE A 79 -1.35 -10.71 -1.43
CA PHE A 79 -2.53 -11.02 -2.25
C PHE A 79 -2.24 -11.45 -3.68
N TYR A 80 -1.08 -11.10 -4.22
CA TYR A 80 -0.79 -11.26 -5.65
C TYR A 80 0.45 -12.12 -5.92
N ASP A 81 1.25 -12.50 -4.92
CA ASP A 81 2.37 -13.43 -5.10
C ASP A 81 1.88 -14.90 -5.10
N PRO A 82 1.82 -15.57 -6.27
CA PRO A 82 1.41 -16.96 -6.36
C PRO A 82 2.45 -17.91 -5.75
N LEU A 83 3.74 -17.57 -5.80
CA LEU A 83 4.80 -18.41 -5.25
C LEU A 83 4.77 -18.39 -3.72
N GLY A 84 4.65 -17.20 -3.13
CA GLY A 84 4.44 -17.04 -1.70
C GLY A 84 3.20 -17.77 -1.20
N SER A 85 2.09 -17.70 -1.95
CA SER A 85 0.84 -18.40 -1.62
C SER A 85 1.00 -19.93 -1.64
N VAL A 86 1.65 -20.48 -2.68
CA VAL A 86 1.95 -21.92 -2.77
C VAL A 86 2.89 -22.36 -1.65
N TRP A 87 3.89 -21.55 -1.31
CA TRP A 87 4.80 -21.84 -0.20
C TRP A 87 4.08 -21.87 1.16
N LYS A 88 3.22 -20.88 1.43
CA LYS A 88 2.36 -20.85 2.63
C LYS A 88 1.48 -22.10 2.72
N TRP A 89 0.90 -22.53 1.59
CA TRP A 89 0.09 -23.75 1.52
C TRP A 89 0.90 -25.02 1.78
N LEU A 90 2.08 -25.16 1.18
CA LEU A 90 2.98 -26.30 1.39
C LEU A 90 3.42 -26.40 2.86
N LYS A 91 3.80 -25.27 3.48
CA LYS A 91 4.20 -25.23 4.89
C LYS A 91 3.08 -25.72 5.80
N LYS A 92 1.84 -25.26 5.59
CA LYS A 92 0.66 -25.70 6.34
C LYS A 92 0.32 -27.19 6.19
N LYS A 93 0.78 -27.85 5.11
CA LYS A 93 0.55 -29.29 4.87
C LYS A 93 1.61 -30.17 5.54
N PHE A 94 2.80 -29.62 5.79
CA PHE A 94 3.93 -30.33 6.40
C PHE A 94 4.04 -30.14 7.93
N ASP A 95 3.40 -29.10 8.47
CA ASP A 95 3.06 -28.98 9.90
C ASP A 95 1.78 -29.79 10.22
#